data_AF-A0A2G6PLB3-F1
#
_entry.id   AF-A0A2G6PLB3-F1
#
_cell.length_a   1.000
_cell.length_b   1.000
_cell.length_c   1.000
_cell.angle_alpha   90.00
_cell.angle_beta   90.00
_cell.angle_gamma   90.00
#
_symmetry.space_group_name_H-M   'P 1'
#
loop_
_entity.id
_entity.type
_entity.pdbx_description
1 polymer ?
#
loop_
_entity_poly.entity_id
_entity_poly.type
_entity_poly.pdbx_seq_one_letter_code
_entity_poly.pdbx_strand_id
1 'polypeptide(L)'
;MNFKNFTTFIIIVLSFFYSIGNIYATSVDQDDDGIINSIDLDSDNDGILDTDELYYCNESTQTIIGNGNYTKDLHFFSWTGLDINSNSTGATVYTTQFIHNGVTYKAEIQNVDRSGNDAITSIGMGGGYASSYSVSKYNPIGNAEAIKTLFPSIGTVTYDILFTAEKNGVIYPIKVAVFDAQVTNHNFSNWEESLSFTTDGTNFSLMEELGGNPNNSGAILGENTQTITYLNTRPNDYSIPPRNAMFYTEGKNLRITTKSELIKKGGAFSSQVMAYAVVLNCDIDKDGIPNYLDIDSDNDGCSDALEGDGDILSGALNSSGSIIGTVSGSGLVLSGTTPITQGTGASQIAAKIDIINQPIDQSIALGQSAIFAVTADATKTTSFTGSQPDWNSGSVDTVSYRWYENTGSGTVFQQIPGETNSTLNLGVQNDTSKDGYQYKVELSCSANSCVRTSEIATLKIQTPSIELNKTADKINLVLGETITYTFEVKNTGNVTLSGVTVTETSFNGNGTGIDMSSMTLSTLAPNETKVFT
;
A
#
# COMPACT_ATOMS: atom_id res chain seq x y z
N MET A 1 -10.44 45.92 70.30
CA MET A 1 -11.42 46.84 69.69
C MET A 1 -10.78 47.35 68.40
N ASN A 2 -11.27 47.17 67.17
CA ASN A 2 -12.58 46.79 66.64
C ASN A 2 -12.42 46.06 65.27
N PHE A 3 -13.21 44.99 65.09
CA PHE A 3 -14.02 44.54 63.92
C PHE A 3 -13.65 44.99 62.48
N LYS A 4 -13.89 44.27 61.37
CA LYS A 4 -14.22 42.88 60.94
C LYS A 4 -14.47 43.00 59.40
N ASN A 5 -14.25 41.90 58.66
CA ASN A 5 -14.94 41.47 57.41
C ASN A 5 -14.54 42.00 56.00
N PHE A 6 -14.02 41.06 55.20
CA PHE A 6 -14.48 40.57 53.88
C PHE A 6 -15.09 41.55 52.84
N THR A 7 -14.51 41.66 51.63
CA THR A 7 -14.99 41.01 50.38
C THR A 7 -14.06 41.27 49.16
N THR A 8 -13.76 40.19 48.41
CA THR A 8 -13.63 40.03 46.93
C THR A 8 -12.80 41.00 46.05
N PHE A 9 -11.68 40.52 45.49
CA PHE A 9 -11.51 40.16 44.05
C PHE A 9 -10.05 39.70 43.80
N ILE A 10 -9.87 38.45 43.36
CA ILE A 10 -8.58 37.92 42.91
C ILE A 10 -8.45 38.26 41.42
N ILE A 11 -7.44 39.05 41.05
CA ILE A 11 -6.89 39.09 39.69
C ILE A 11 -5.44 38.64 39.82
N ILE A 12 -5.17 37.41 39.41
CA ILE A 12 -3.82 36.87 39.27
C ILE A 12 -3.24 37.49 38.00
N VAL A 13 -2.24 38.36 38.14
CA VAL A 13 -1.32 38.70 37.06
C VAL A 13 -0.27 37.60 37.03
N LEU A 14 -0.43 36.63 36.13
CA LEU A 14 0.64 35.69 35.78
C LEU A 14 1.38 36.27 34.58
N SER A 15 2.60 36.72 34.81
CA SER A 15 3.55 37.17 33.79
C SER A 15 3.86 35.99 32.87
N PHE A 16 3.37 36.05 31.62
CA PHE A 16 3.79 35.15 30.55
C PHE A 16 5.25 35.47 30.20
N PHE A 17 6.16 34.56 30.56
CA PHE A 17 7.38 34.36 29.77
C PHE A 17 6.95 33.61 28.51
N TYR A 18 6.74 34.33 27.40
CA TYR A 18 6.75 33.69 26.08
C TYR A 18 8.20 33.35 25.76
N SER A 19 8.58 32.11 26.07
CA SER A 19 9.70 31.45 25.41
C SER A 19 9.37 31.44 23.92
N ILE A 20 10.29 31.96 23.11
CA ILE A 20 10.31 31.79 21.66
C ILE A 20 10.61 30.29 21.44
N GLY A 21 9.57 29.47 21.51
CA GLY A 21 9.63 28.12 21.01
C GLY A 21 9.65 28.22 19.50
N ASN A 22 10.78 27.82 18.90
CA ASN A 22 10.83 27.45 17.50
C ASN A 22 9.59 26.59 17.20
N ILE A 23 8.75 27.06 16.29
CA ILE A 23 7.74 26.22 15.66
C ILE A 23 8.56 25.31 14.75
N TYR A 24 9.11 24.23 15.33
CA TYR A 24 9.57 23.11 14.52
C TYR A 24 8.34 22.59 13.77
N ALA A 25 8.55 22.25 12.49
CA ALA A 25 7.57 21.57 11.67
C ALA A 25 6.79 20.56 12.50
N THR A 26 5.48 20.45 12.30
CA THR A 26 4.76 19.22 12.67
C THR A 26 5.36 18.14 11.78
N SER A 27 6.46 17.56 12.24
CA SER A 27 7.13 16.45 11.62
C SER A 27 6.12 15.32 11.60
N VAL A 28 5.83 14.82 10.41
CA VAL A 28 4.94 13.69 10.29
C VAL A 28 5.72 12.43 10.50
N ASP A 29 5.03 11.57 11.21
CA ASP A 29 5.24 10.18 11.49
C ASP A 29 3.94 9.52 10.95
N GLN A 30 4.02 8.83 9.81
CA GLN A 30 2.85 8.40 9.04
C GLN A 30 2.19 7.15 9.64
N ASP A 31 3.00 6.30 10.25
CA ASP A 31 2.61 5.04 10.88
C ASP A 31 2.60 5.12 12.42
N ASP A 32 2.84 6.31 12.97
CA ASP A 32 2.81 6.65 14.40
C ASP A 32 3.83 5.83 15.23
N ASP A 33 4.99 5.49 14.64
CA ASP A 33 6.04 4.69 15.26
C ASP A 33 7.01 5.49 16.16
N GLY A 34 6.93 6.82 16.10
CA GLY A 34 7.74 7.80 16.82
C GLY A 34 8.94 8.36 16.04
N ILE A 35 9.15 7.92 14.80
CA ILE A 35 10.15 8.39 13.85
C ILE A 35 9.44 9.21 12.77
N ILE A 36 10.10 10.29 12.36
CA ILE A 36 9.48 11.22 11.41
C ILE A 36 9.89 10.81 10.01
N ASN A 37 8.98 10.79 9.04
CA ASN A 37 9.21 10.34 7.66
C ASN A 37 10.45 10.95 6.99
N SER A 38 10.89 12.14 7.40
CA SER A 38 12.12 12.76 6.87
C SER A 38 13.43 12.07 7.31
N ILE A 39 13.35 11.20 8.31
CA ILE A 39 14.44 10.41 8.90
C ILE A 39 14.12 8.91 8.84
N ASP A 40 12.83 8.58 8.72
CA ASP A 40 12.36 7.24 8.44
C ASP A 40 12.90 6.73 7.10
N LEU A 41 13.21 5.44 7.05
CA LEU A 41 13.69 4.75 5.85
C LEU A 41 12.65 3.77 5.30
N ASP A 42 11.54 3.54 6.02
CA ASP A 42 10.46 2.59 5.75
C ASP A 42 9.19 3.19 6.40
N SER A 43 8.62 4.20 5.74
CA SER A 43 7.67 5.16 6.32
C SER A 43 6.26 4.61 6.60
N ASP A 44 5.95 3.39 6.16
CA ASP A 44 4.72 2.65 6.47
C ASP A 44 4.98 1.29 7.16
N ASN A 45 6.25 1.01 7.48
CA ASN A 45 6.72 -0.13 8.23
C ASN A 45 6.29 -1.48 7.64
N ASP A 46 6.26 -1.56 6.31
CA ASP A 46 5.92 -2.75 5.54
C ASP A 46 7.17 -3.62 5.25
N GLY A 47 8.36 -3.09 5.54
CA GLY A 47 9.64 -3.74 5.39
C GLY A 47 10.31 -3.50 4.04
N ILE A 48 9.67 -2.84 3.08
CA ILE A 48 10.28 -2.33 1.86
C ILE A 48 10.84 -0.95 2.19
N LEU A 49 12.01 -0.60 1.66
CA LEU A 49 12.60 0.71 1.94
C LEU A 49 11.93 1.77 1.07
N ASP A 50 11.73 2.97 1.61
CA ASP A 50 11.24 4.14 0.85
C ASP A 50 12.03 4.30 -0.45
N THR A 51 13.35 4.10 -0.40
CA THR A 51 14.22 4.24 -1.59
C THR A 51 14.00 3.18 -2.66
N ASP A 52 13.54 1.99 -2.29
CA ASP A 52 13.22 0.89 -3.21
C ASP A 52 11.83 1.09 -3.86
N GLU A 53 10.93 1.81 -3.18
CA GLU A 53 9.58 2.12 -3.65
C GLU A 53 9.48 3.46 -4.39
N LEU A 54 10.39 4.39 -4.11
CA LEU A 54 10.54 5.69 -4.78
C LEU A 54 11.05 5.58 -6.23
N TYR A 55 10.72 4.49 -6.94
CA TYR A 55 10.95 4.40 -8.37
C TYR A 55 10.29 5.60 -9.07
N TYR A 56 10.94 6.19 -10.06
CA TYR A 56 10.37 7.29 -10.82
C TYR A 56 9.47 6.71 -11.92
N CYS A 57 8.17 6.59 -11.65
CA CYS A 57 7.20 6.28 -12.70
C CYS A 57 6.80 7.55 -13.44
N ASN A 58 6.36 7.35 -14.68
CA ASN A 58 6.08 8.43 -15.63
C ASN A 58 4.76 9.17 -15.29
N GLU A 59 4.70 9.80 -14.13
CA GLU A 59 3.48 10.37 -13.53
C GLU A 59 3.14 11.76 -14.07
N SER A 60 4.12 12.50 -14.58
CA SER A 60 3.89 13.85 -15.09
C SER A 60 2.94 13.84 -16.28
N THR A 61 1.82 14.53 -16.10
CA THR A 61 0.86 14.82 -17.17
C THR A 61 1.28 16.02 -18.04
N GLN A 62 2.34 16.73 -17.66
CA GLN A 62 2.86 17.85 -18.44
C GLN A 62 3.74 17.35 -19.58
N THR A 63 3.56 17.95 -20.76
CA THR A 63 4.54 17.77 -21.83
C THR A 63 5.74 18.65 -21.56
N ILE A 64 6.86 18.05 -21.15
CA ILE A 64 8.14 18.74 -20.95
C ILE A 64 9.05 18.45 -22.14
N ILE A 65 9.38 19.51 -22.89
CA ILE A 65 10.34 19.45 -23.99
C ILE A 65 11.75 19.54 -23.38
N GLY A 66 12.64 18.63 -23.76
CA GLY A 66 14.02 18.64 -23.31
C GLY A 66 14.54 17.22 -23.10
N ASN A 67 15.77 17.12 -22.61
CA ASN A 67 16.44 15.85 -22.31
C ASN A 67 16.87 15.73 -20.84
N GLY A 68 16.11 16.37 -19.93
CA GLY A 68 16.25 16.15 -18.50
C GLY A 68 15.88 14.73 -18.11
N ASN A 69 16.57 14.19 -17.11
CA ASN A 69 16.36 12.80 -16.67
C ASN A 69 14.99 12.60 -16.02
N TYR A 70 14.44 13.65 -15.41
CA TYR A 70 13.19 13.62 -14.63
C TYR A 70 12.02 14.30 -15.36
N THR A 71 12.09 14.40 -16.69
CA THR A 71 11.06 15.09 -17.51
C THR A 71 9.69 14.45 -17.41
N LYS A 72 9.58 13.23 -16.87
CA LYS A 72 8.33 12.51 -16.70
C LYS A 72 7.88 12.42 -15.24
N ASP A 73 8.64 13.01 -14.32
CA ASP A 73 8.39 12.91 -12.88
C ASP A 73 8.19 14.31 -12.28
N LEU A 74 8.51 15.36 -13.04
CA LEU A 74 8.34 16.74 -12.62
C LEU A 74 7.03 17.33 -13.12
N HIS A 75 6.32 18.04 -12.23
CA HIS A 75 5.19 18.89 -12.58
C HIS A 75 5.47 20.34 -12.18
N PHE A 76 5.52 21.24 -13.16
CA PHE A 76 5.78 22.66 -12.90
C PHE A 76 4.50 23.39 -12.54
N PHE A 77 4.55 24.26 -11.52
CA PHE A 77 3.41 25.14 -11.25
C PHE A 77 3.22 26.15 -12.39
N SER A 78 1.96 26.43 -12.73
CA SER A 78 1.61 27.54 -13.61
C SER A 78 1.42 28.81 -12.78
N TRP A 79 2.30 29.79 -12.99
CA TRP A 79 2.26 31.10 -12.33
C TRP A 79 1.44 32.11 -13.15
N THR A 80 0.48 31.63 -13.95
CA THR A 80 -0.34 32.51 -14.81
C THR A 80 -1.04 33.58 -13.97
N GLY A 81 -0.88 34.85 -14.37
CA GLY A 81 -1.47 35.98 -13.65
C GLY A 81 -0.66 36.47 -12.44
N LEU A 82 0.51 35.91 -12.15
CA LEU A 82 1.44 36.45 -11.16
C LEU A 82 1.94 37.83 -11.59
N ASP A 83 1.58 38.86 -10.82
CA ASP A 83 2.04 40.24 -10.96
C ASP A 83 2.09 40.93 -9.59
N ILE A 84 3.24 40.83 -8.92
CA ILE A 84 3.51 41.47 -7.64
C ILE A 84 4.30 42.74 -7.91
N ASN A 85 3.64 43.89 -7.78
CA ASN A 85 4.18 45.23 -7.98
C ASN A 85 3.99 46.07 -6.71
N SER A 86 4.47 47.31 -6.69
CA SER A 86 4.50 48.19 -5.51
C SER A 86 3.16 48.35 -4.75
N ASN A 87 2.03 47.98 -5.36
CA ASN A 87 0.69 48.04 -4.76
C ASN A 87 0.24 46.73 -4.10
N SER A 88 0.95 45.63 -4.32
CA SER A 88 0.67 44.33 -3.72
C SER A 88 0.98 44.37 -2.23
N THR A 89 -0.06 44.43 -1.39
CA THR A 89 0.02 44.46 0.08
C THR A 89 -0.78 43.30 0.66
N GLY A 90 -0.22 42.54 1.61
CA GLY A 90 -0.88 41.37 2.21
C GLY A 90 0.10 40.31 2.74
N ALA A 91 -0.39 39.36 3.56
CA ALA A 91 0.40 38.25 4.10
C ALA A 91 0.60 37.11 3.08
N THR A 92 -0.45 36.81 2.29
CA THR A 92 -0.39 35.98 1.06
C THR A 92 -0.68 36.89 -0.13
N VAL A 93 0.14 36.81 -1.17
CA VAL A 93 0.13 37.75 -2.29
C VAL A 93 -0.28 37.08 -3.61
N TYR A 94 -0.04 35.77 -3.75
CA TYR A 94 -0.45 34.98 -4.91
C TYR A 94 -0.58 33.51 -4.54
N THR A 95 -1.51 32.80 -5.21
CA THR A 95 -1.74 31.37 -5.03
C THR A 95 -1.94 30.70 -6.38
N THR A 96 -1.37 29.52 -6.55
CA THR A 96 -1.64 28.62 -7.69
C THR A 96 -1.73 27.18 -7.19
N GLN A 97 -2.42 26.32 -7.95
CA GLN A 97 -2.58 24.91 -7.61
C GLN A 97 -2.83 24.05 -8.85
N PHE A 98 -2.58 22.75 -8.73
CA PHE A 98 -2.98 21.72 -9.68
C PHE A 98 -3.40 20.45 -8.93
N ILE A 99 -4.04 19.52 -9.64
CA ILE A 99 -4.47 18.24 -9.09
C ILE A 99 -3.79 17.12 -9.87
N HIS A 100 -3.22 16.15 -9.16
CA HIS A 100 -2.63 14.94 -9.71
C HIS A 100 -2.98 13.76 -8.80
N ASN A 101 -3.47 12.66 -9.37
CA ASN A 101 -4.02 11.48 -8.67
C ASN A 101 -4.97 11.82 -7.49
N GLY A 102 -5.76 12.88 -7.65
CA GLY A 102 -6.70 13.37 -6.63
C GLY A 102 -6.06 14.15 -5.48
N VAL A 103 -4.73 14.28 -5.43
CA VAL A 103 -4.01 15.15 -4.51
C VAL A 103 -3.97 16.57 -5.07
N THR A 104 -4.32 17.55 -4.23
CA THR A 104 -4.21 18.98 -4.57
C THR A 104 -2.85 19.50 -4.14
N TYR A 105 -2.02 19.86 -5.11
CA TYR A 105 -0.74 20.52 -4.89
C TYR A 105 -0.94 22.03 -5.03
N LYS A 106 -0.58 22.78 -4.00
CA LYS A 106 -0.78 24.23 -3.93
C LYS A 106 0.52 24.93 -3.56
N ALA A 107 0.73 26.10 -4.16
CA ALA A 107 1.84 27.00 -3.87
C ALA A 107 1.31 28.41 -3.56
N GLU A 108 1.74 28.97 -2.42
CA GLU A 108 1.31 30.29 -1.93
C GLU A 108 2.51 31.21 -1.69
N ILE A 109 2.60 32.32 -2.42
CA ILE A 109 3.64 33.34 -2.21
C ILE A 109 3.24 34.23 -1.03
N GLN A 110 4.12 34.32 -0.03
CA GLN A 110 3.93 35.02 1.23
C GLN A 110 5.14 35.90 1.58
N ASN A 111 4.98 36.78 2.57
CA ASN A 111 6.09 37.52 3.20
C ASN A 111 7.03 38.23 2.21
N VAL A 112 6.47 38.86 1.18
CA VAL A 112 7.25 39.53 0.14
C VAL A 112 7.91 40.80 0.72
N ASP A 113 9.24 40.84 0.71
CA ASP A 113 10.08 41.99 1.04
C ASP A 113 10.95 42.37 -0.17
N ARG A 114 11.08 43.67 -0.47
CA ARG A 114 11.81 44.13 -1.66
C ARG A 114 12.33 45.56 -1.58
N SER A 115 13.41 45.83 -2.31
CA SER A 115 14.02 47.15 -2.46
C SER A 115 13.30 48.05 -3.48
N GLY A 116 12.11 48.52 -3.14
CA GLY A 116 11.39 49.52 -3.95
C GLY A 116 10.44 48.91 -4.98
N ASN A 117 10.54 49.32 -6.25
CA ASN A 117 9.60 48.94 -7.32
C ASN A 117 9.98 47.65 -8.07
N ASP A 118 10.77 46.77 -7.44
CA ASP A 118 11.11 45.46 -8.02
C ASP A 118 9.83 44.64 -8.24
N ALA A 119 9.62 44.17 -9.48
CA ALA A 119 8.40 43.47 -9.87
C ALA A 119 8.65 41.96 -9.91
N ILE A 120 7.71 41.17 -9.38
CA ILE A 120 7.74 39.70 -9.46
C ILE A 120 6.60 39.28 -10.37
N THR A 121 6.92 38.70 -11.51
CA THR A 121 5.95 38.29 -12.54
C THR A 121 6.20 36.86 -12.96
N SER A 122 5.24 36.22 -13.62
CA SER A 122 5.51 34.94 -14.29
C SER A 122 6.18 35.11 -15.65
N ILE A 123 6.88 34.07 -16.08
CA ILE A 123 7.44 33.95 -17.43
C ILE A 123 7.49 32.49 -17.86
N GLY A 124 7.36 32.25 -19.17
CA GLY A 124 7.60 30.94 -19.76
C GLY A 124 9.09 30.68 -19.87
N MET A 125 9.53 29.49 -19.45
CA MET A 125 10.94 29.12 -19.50
C MET A 125 11.49 29.21 -20.94
N GLY A 126 10.75 28.69 -21.93
CA GLY A 126 11.14 28.72 -23.34
C GLY A 126 11.04 30.07 -24.06
N GLY A 127 10.30 31.05 -23.51
CA GLY A 127 9.98 32.31 -24.21
C GLY A 127 11.01 33.44 -24.02
N GLY A 128 11.69 33.49 -22.86
CA GLY A 128 12.63 34.57 -22.51
C GLY A 128 14.11 34.16 -22.52
N TYR A 129 14.39 32.87 -22.30
CA TYR A 129 15.75 32.36 -22.05
C TYR A 129 16.01 31.05 -22.80
N ALA A 130 15.52 30.95 -24.04
CA ALA A 130 15.50 29.73 -24.84
C ALA A 130 16.87 29.01 -25.00
N SER A 131 17.98 29.70 -24.77
CA SER A 131 19.34 29.16 -24.83
C SER A 131 19.91 28.72 -23.48
N SER A 132 19.10 28.62 -22.42
CA SER A 132 19.59 28.21 -21.09
C SER A 132 19.77 26.71 -20.94
N TYR A 133 20.71 26.33 -20.06
CA TYR A 133 20.92 24.93 -19.67
C TYR A 133 19.62 24.31 -19.15
N SER A 134 18.90 25.05 -18.30
CA SER A 134 17.62 24.63 -17.73
C SER A 134 16.57 24.40 -18.81
N VAL A 135 16.43 25.29 -19.81
CA VAL A 135 15.45 25.12 -20.90
C VAL A 135 15.79 23.94 -21.81
N SER A 136 17.08 23.64 -22.03
CA SER A 136 17.48 22.48 -22.84
C SER A 136 17.07 21.14 -22.20
N LYS A 137 16.97 21.14 -20.87
CA LYS A 137 16.66 19.98 -20.04
C LYS A 137 15.16 19.90 -19.72
N TYR A 138 14.60 21.03 -19.30
CA TYR A 138 13.25 21.19 -18.78
C TYR A 138 12.61 22.45 -19.39
N ASN A 139 11.76 22.24 -20.40
CA ASN A 139 10.94 23.29 -20.99
C ASN A 139 9.49 22.78 -21.11
N PRO A 140 8.69 22.90 -20.04
CA PRO A 140 7.28 22.53 -20.11
C PRO A 140 6.56 23.39 -21.14
N ILE A 141 5.64 22.78 -21.90
CA ILE A 141 4.82 23.50 -22.87
C ILE A 141 3.90 24.44 -22.10
N GLY A 142 4.15 25.74 -22.22
CA GLY A 142 3.40 26.79 -21.57
C GLY A 142 4.09 28.14 -21.69
N ASN A 143 3.68 29.10 -20.87
CA ASN A 143 4.18 30.48 -20.91
C ASN A 143 4.34 31.12 -19.50
N ALA A 144 4.25 30.34 -18.42
CA ALA A 144 4.23 30.87 -17.05
C ALA A 144 4.82 29.89 -16.01
N GLU A 145 5.78 29.06 -16.38
CA GLU A 145 6.31 27.96 -15.54
C GLU A 145 7.40 28.43 -14.57
N ALA A 146 7.89 29.66 -14.75
CA ALA A 146 8.94 30.25 -13.94
C ALA A 146 8.51 31.60 -13.34
N ILE A 147 9.13 31.95 -12.22
CA ILE A 147 9.00 33.24 -11.55
C ILE A 147 10.16 34.11 -11.96
N LYS A 148 9.85 35.33 -12.42
CA LYS A 148 10.80 36.36 -12.81
C LYS A 148 10.76 37.50 -11.81
N THR A 149 11.92 37.86 -11.28
CA THR A 149 12.12 39.10 -10.55
C THR A 149 12.80 40.12 -11.47
N LEU A 150 12.23 41.31 -11.62
CA LEU A 150 12.80 42.42 -12.40
C LEU A 150 13.40 43.47 -11.46
N PHE A 151 14.67 43.83 -11.71
CA PHE A 151 15.44 44.80 -10.92
C PHE A 151 15.69 46.10 -11.73
N PRO A 152 14.99 47.21 -11.41
CA PRO A 152 15.30 48.55 -11.92
C PRO A 152 16.64 49.11 -11.44
N SER A 153 17.08 48.70 -10.26
CA SER A 153 18.33 49.10 -9.61
C SER A 153 18.92 47.95 -8.79
N ILE A 154 20.13 48.13 -8.25
CA ILE A 154 20.70 47.22 -7.25
C ILE A 154 19.68 47.06 -6.12
N GLY A 155 19.46 45.83 -5.72
CA GLY A 155 18.32 45.50 -4.90
C GLY A 155 18.26 44.04 -4.47
N THR A 156 17.37 43.78 -3.53
CA THR A 156 17.09 42.47 -2.96
C THR A 156 15.59 42.28 -2.93
N VAL A 157 15.13 41.12 -3.37
CA VAL A 157 13.75 40.65 -3.23
C VAL A 157 13.78 39.34 -2.46
N THR A 158 12.99 39.24 -1.41
CA THR A 158 12.79 38.01 -0.64
C THR A 158 11.30 37.71 -0.58
N TYR A 159 10.92 36.45 -0.74
CA TYR A 159 9.56 35.99 -0.49
C TYR A 159 9.58 34.52 -0.07
N ASP A 160 8.56 34.11 0.65
CA ASP A 160 8.33 32.71 0.96
C ASP A 160 7.38 32.11 -0.07
N ILE A 161 7.60 30.86 -0.44
CA ILE A 161 6.55 30.04 -1.05
C ILE A 161 6.21 28.91 -0.09
N LEU A 162 4.96 28.86 0.34
CA LEU A 162 4.42 27.73 1.08
C LEU A 162 3.84 26.73 0.09
N PHE A 163 4.40 25.53 0.06
CA PHE A 163 3.93 24.40 -0.73
C PHE A 163 3.18 23.41 0.15
N THR A 164 2.04 22.93 -0.33
CA THR A 164 1.21 21.94 0.37
C THR A 164 0.68 20.90 -0.62
N ALA A 165 0.64 19.63 -0.21
CA ALA A 165 -0.06 18.55 -0.89
C ALA A 165 -1.18 18.04 0.01
N GLU A 166 -2.44 18.10 -0.44
CA GLU A 166 -3.60 17.75 0.37
C GLU A 166 -4.58 16.86 -0.40
N LYS A 167 -5.06 15.79 0.24
CA LYS A 167 -6.19 14.98 -0.24
C LYS A 167 -7.15 14.71 0.90
N ASN A 168 -8.43 15.04 0.71
CA ASN A 168 -9.50 14.83 1.68
C ASN A 168 -9.21 15.38 3.10
N GLY A 169 -8.49 16.50 3.21
CA GLY A 169 -8.11 17.11 4.50
C GLY A 169 -6.86 16.53 5.14
N VAL A 170 -6.25 15.51 4.55
CA VAL A 170 -4.95 14.95 4.97
C VAL A 170 -3.83 15.63 4.20
N ILE A 171 -2.79 16.07 4.91
CA ILE A 171 -1.62 16.71 4.33
C ILE A 171 -0.52 15.66 4.14
N TYR A 172 0.01 15.58 2.92
CA TYR A 172 1.07 14.66 2.51
C TYR A 172 2.41 15.40 2.41
N PRO A 173 3.55 14.71 2.55
CA PRO A 173 4.84 15.31 2.24
C PRO A 173 4.87 15.76 0.77
N ILE A 174 5.46 16.93 0.50
CA ILE A 174 5.70 17.41 -0.85
C ILE A 174 7.20 17.56 -1.08
N LYS A 175 7.68 16.97 -2.17
CA LYS A 175 9.05 17.13 -2.66
C LYS A 175 9.06 18.19 -3.76
N VAL A 176 9.84 19.25 -3.57
CA VAL A 176 9.90 20.39 -4.48
C VAL A 176 11.33 20.57 -4.98
N ALA A 177 11.48 20.48 -6.30
CA ALA A 177 12.69 20.82 -7.02
C ALA A 177 12.76 22.32 -7.29
N VAL A 178 13.93 22.92 -7.10
CA VAL A 178 14.23 24.33 -7.36
C VAL A 178 15.50 24.46 -8.17
N PHE A 179 15.53 25.44 -9.06
CA PHE A 179 16.72 25.75 -9.85
C PHE A 179 16.69 27.16 -10.42
N ASP A 180 17.88 27.64 -10.77
CA ASP A 180 18.04 28.83 -11.60
C ASP A 180 17.57 28.51 -13.03
N ALA A 181 16.41 29.04 -13.41
CA ALA A 181 15.83 28.83 -14.74
C ALA A 181 16.49 29.73 -15.80
N GLN A 182 17.27 30.72 -15.37
CA GLN A 182 18.10 31.55 -16.21
C GLN A 182 19.47 30.88 -16.49
N VAL A 183 20.22 31.47 -17.42
CA VAL A 183 21.64 31.13 -17.62
C VAL A 183 22.48 31.74 -16.51
N THR A 184 23.18 30.88 -15.77
CA THR A 184 24.41 31.25 -15.07
C THR A 184 25.52 31.40 -16.13
N ASN A 185 25.96 32.64 -16.40
CA ASN A 185 27.02 33.05 -17.35
C ASN A 185 26.69 33.57 -18.78
N HIS A 186 25.69 34.42 -18.99
CA HIS A 186 25.73 35.21 -20.23
C HIS A 186 26.95 36.16 -20.21
N ASN A 187 28.00 35.83 -21.01
CA ASN A 187 29.33 36.48 -21.12
C ASN A 187 29.33 37.96 -21.57
N PHE A 188 28.22 38.65 -21.40
CA PHE A 188 28.03 39.99 -21.93
C PHE A 188 27.55 40.89 -20.80
N SER A 189 28.49 41.65 -20.22
CA SER A 189 28.34 42.81 -19.33
C SER A 189 28.34 42.61 -17.81
N ASN A 190 28.63 43.70 -17.10
CA ASN A 190 29.10 43.88 -15.73
C ASN A 190 28.09 43.59 -14.60
N TRP A 191 27.28 42.55 -14.73
CA TRP A 191 26.26 42.17 -13.76
C TRP A 191 26.84 41.19 -12.73
N GLU A 192 26.44 41.36 -11.47
CA GLU A 192 26.65 40.38 -10.40
C GLU A 192 25.31 40.15 -9.73
N GLU A 193 24.92 38.89 -9.67
CA GLU A 193 23.63 38.44 -9.19
C GLU A 193 23.81 37.23 -8.28
N SER A 194 22.98 37.15 -7.24
CA SER A 194 22.91 36.02 -6.33
C SER A 194 21.46 35.57 -6.21
N LEU A 195 21.23 34.26 -6.28
CA LEU A 195 19.95 33.65 -6.07
C LEU A 195 20.09 32.57 -5.00
N SER A 196 19.37 32.70 -3.89
CA SER A 196 19.38 31.75 -2.79
C SER A 196 18.00 31.18 -2.51
N PHE A 197 17.98 29.90 -2.14
CA PHE A 197 16.80 29.21 -1.62
C PHE A 197 17.11 28.68 -0.23
N THR A 198 16.22 28.94 0.72
CA THR A 198 16.30 28.43 2.09
C THR A 198 15.03 27.65 2.40
N THR A 199 15.16 26.43 2.92
CA THR A 199 14.05 25.51 3.18
C THR A 199 13.90 25.25 4.68
N ASP A 200 12.65 25.10 5.16
CA ASP A 200 12.35 24.56 6.49
C ASP A 200 12.15 23.03 6.51
N GLY A 201 12.15 22.41 5.33
CA GLY A 201 12.16 20.97 5.13
C GLY A 201 13.54 20.32 5.28
N THR A 202 13.74 19.22 4.56
CA THR A 202 15.03 18.50 4.51
C THR A 202 16.15 19.36 3.90
N ASN A 203 17.41 18.91 4.04
CA ASN A 203 18.52 19.56 3.36
C ASN A 203 18.36 19.44 1.84
N PHE A 204 18.73 20.49 1.11
CA PHE A 204 18.73 20.44 -0.35
C PHE A 204 19.71 19.39 -0.85
N SER A 205 19.18 18.44 -1.62
CA SER A 205 19.95 17.36 -2.25
C SER A 205 20.02 17.59 -3.76
N LEU A 206 21.17 17.28 -4.36
CA LEU A 206 21.37 17.42 -5.80
C LEU A 206 20.44 16.44 -6.54
N MET A 207 19.62 16.96 -7.46
CA MET A 207 18.73 16.17 -8.31
C MET A 207 19.37 15.88 -9.66
N GLU A 208 19.76 16.92 -10.39
CA GLU A 208 20.40 16.78 -11.71
C GLU A 208 21.32 17.96 -12.01
N GLU A 209 22.45 17.70 -12.66
CA GLU A 209 23.25 18.73 -13.30
C GLU A 209 22.56 19.18 -14.61
N LEU A 210 22.21 20.46 -14.69
CA LEU A 210 21.52 21.03 -15.85
C LEU A 210 22.52 21.47 -16.93
N GLY A 211 23.72 21.89 -16.55
CA GLY A 211 24.80 22.21 -17.47
C GLY A 211 25.95 23.03 -16.87
N GLY A 212 26.92 23.39 -17.71
CA GLY A 212 28.17 24.02 -17.26
C GLY A 212 29.22 22.97 -16.86
N ASN A 213 29.93 23.21 -15.77
CA ASN A 213 30.97 22.35 -15.21
C ASN A 213 30.46 21.69 -13.92
N PRO A 214 30.11 20.39 -13.96
CA PRO A 214 29.59 19.65 -12.80
C PRO A 214 30.52 19.74 -11.58
N ASN A 215 29.94 19.73 -10.39
CA ASN A 215 30.66 19.78 -9.10
C ASN A 215 31.48 21.06 -8.85
N ASN A 216 31.34 22.11 -9.66
CA ASN A 216 31.97 23.39 -9.33
C ASN A 216 31.25 24.07 -8.15
N SER A 217 31.83 23.95 -6.96
CA SER A 217 31.35 24.56 -5.72
C SER A 217 31.51 26.08 -5.68
N GLY A 218 32.25 26.70 -6.61
CA GLY A 218 32.36 28.16 -6.67
C GLY A 218 31.13 28.86 -7.26
N ALA A 219 30.34 28.14 -8.07
CA ALA A 219 29.14 28.67 -8.72
C ALA A 219 27.84 28.35 -7.95
N ILE A 220 27.83 27.26 -7.19
CA ILE A 220 26.71 26.86 -6.33
C ILE A 220 27.26 26.50 -4.95
N LEU A 221 26.77 27.16 -3.92
CA LEU A 221 27.18 27.00 -2.53
C LEU A 221 26.07 26.32 -1.71
N GLY A 222 26.46 25.57 -0.67
CA GLY A 222 25.53 25.07 0.35
C GLY A 222 24.80 23.77 0.00
N GLU A 223 25.36 22.94 -0.87
CA GLU A 223 24.81 21.60 -1.14
C GLU A 223 24.74 20.75 0.14
N ASN A 224 23.67 19.96 0.27
CA ASN A 224 23.37 19.16 1.45
C ASN A 224 23.19 20.01 2.72
N THR A 225 22.70 21.25 2.56
CA THR A 225 22.29 22.12 3.66
C THR A 225 20.89 22.69 3.40
N GLN A 226 20.29 23.33 4.40
CA GLN A 226 18.99 24.01 4.25
C GLN A 226 19.06 25.28 3.39
N THR A 227 20.23 25.73 2.95
CA THR A 227 20.38 26.91 2.09
C THR A 227 21.31 26.62 0.92
N ILE A 228 20.78 26.73 -0.30
CA ILE A 228 21.60 26.71 -1.52
C ILE A 228 21.68 28.11 -2.12
N THR A 229 22.82 28.46 -2.71
CA THR A 229 23.02 29.77 -3.35
C THR A 229 23.72 29.62 -4.69
N TYR A 230 23.07 30.09 -5.74
CA TYR A 230 23.58 30.25 -7.09
C TYR A 230 24.25 31.61 -7.21
N LEU A 231 25.54 31.61 -7.53
CA LEU A 231 26.34 32.81 -7.71
C LEU A 231 26.60 33.04 -9.19
N ASN A 232 26.06 34.13 -9.73
CA ASN A 232 26.36 34.59 -11.07
C ASN A 232 27.34 35.77 -10.97
N THR A 233 28.64 35.46 -10.85
CA THR A 233 29.70 36.46 -10.65
C THR A 233 30.46 36.77 -11.94
N ARG A 234 30.89 38.04 -12.03
CA ARG A 234 31.52 38.82 -13.14
C ARG A 234 31.98 38.14 -14.45
N PRO A 235 31.88 38.87 -15.60
CA PRO A 235 32.28 38.45 -16.96
C PRO A 235 33.73 38.05 -17.23
N ASN A 236 34.65 38.21 -16.26
CA ASN A 236 36.09 38.08 -16.50
C ASN A 236 36.82 37.26 -15.44
N ASP A 237 36.11 36.73 -14.44
CA ASP A 237 36.71 35.80 -13.48
C ASP A 237 36.51 34.36 -14.00
N TYR A 238 37.34 33.99 -14.99
CA TYR A 238 37.38 32.64 -15.52
C TYR A 238 37.86 31.59 -14.50
N SER A 239 38.16 31.97 -13.25
CA SER A 239 38.54 31.04 -12.19
C SER A 239 37.36 30.24 -11.63
N ILE A 240 36.12 30.71 -11.83
CA ILE A 240 34.90 30.00 -11.45
C ILE A 240 34.11 29.64 -12.71
N PRO A 241 34.25 28.40 -13.23
CA PRO A 241 33.44 27.91 -14.34
C PRO A 241 31.91 28.03 -14.09
N PRO A 242 31.07 28.24 -15.12
CA PRO A 242 29.63 28.19 -14.93
C PRO A 242 29.19 26.80 -14.45
N ARG A 243 28.15 26.75 -13.64
CA ARG A 243 27.43 25.52 -13.31
C ARG A 243 25.98 25.87 -13.06
N ASN A 244 25.09 25.04 -13.56
CA ASN A 244 23.68 25.07 -13.23
C ASN A 244 23.22 23.65 -12.90
N ALA A 245 22.46 23.52 -11.82
CA ALA A 245 21.99 22.27 -11.29
C ALA A 245 20.59 22.47 -10.71
N MET A 246 19.88 21.37 -10.52
CA MET A 246 18.58 21.31 -9.87
C MET A 246 18.76 20.59 -8.53
N PHE A 247 18.13 21.14 -7.49
CA PHE A 247 18.14 20.56 -6.15
C PHE A 247 16.69 20.38 -5.69
N TYR A 248 16.45 19.41 -4.82
CA TYR A 248 15.15 19.21 -4.21
C TYR A 248 15.23 19.24 -2.69
N THR A 249 14.10 19.54 -2.07
CA THR A 249 13.84 19.47 -0.64
C THR A 249 12.43 18.94 -0.42
N GLU A 250 12.12 18.46 0.78
CA GLU A 250 10.86 17.81 1.11
C GLU A 250 10.30 18.25 2.48
N GLY A 251 8.97 18.32 2.60
CA GLY A 251 8.26 18.57 3.86
C GLY A 251 6.74 18.61 3.67
N LYS A 252 5.94 18.59 4.75
CA LYS A 252 4.46 18.56 4.69
C LYS A 252 3.77 19.91 4.44
N ASN A 253 4.38 20.98 4.93
CA ASN A 253 3.97 22.37 4.70
C ASN A 253 5.21 23.15 4.32
N LEU A 254 5.86 22.67 3.26
CA LEU A 254 7.21 23.04 2.90
C LEU A 254 7.29 24.52 2.55
N ARG A 255 8.05 25.28 3.34
CA ARG A 255 8.35 26.68 3.07
C ARG A 255 9.72 26.78 2.43
N ILE A 256 9.76 27.38 1.23
CA ILE A 256 11.00 27.78 0.59
C ILE A 256 11.06 29.30 0.53
N THR A 257 11.93 29.88 1.34
CA THR A 257 12.29 31.30 1.25
C THR A 257 13.23 31.48 0.07
N THR A 258 12.83 32.34 -0.86
CA THR A 258 13.59 32.66 -2.06
C THR A 258 14.12 34.07 -1.96
N LYS A 259 15.42 34.22 -2.18
CA LYS A 259 16.11 35.50 -2.11
C LYS A 259 16.84 35.76 -3.42
N SER A 260 16.42 36.81 -4.11
CA SER A 260 16.98 37.27 -5.38
C SER A 260 17.72 38.59 -5.15
N GLU A 261 18.98 38.68 -5.56
CA GLU A 261 19.82 39.87 -5.35
C GLU A 261 20.54 40.32 -6.62
N LEU A 262 20.32 41.58 -7.01
CA LEU A 262 21.17 42.28 -7.97
C LEU A 262 22.22 43.09 -7.22
N ILE A 263 23.48 42.66 -7.29
CA ILE A 263 24.61 43.24 -6.54
C ILE A 263 25.31 44.33 -7.36
N LYS A 264 25.42 44.15 -8.69
CA LYS A 264 26.01 45.16 -9.61
C LYS A 264 25.19 45.33 -10.88
N LYS A 265 25.02 46.58 -11.32
CA LYS A 265 24.17 46.98 -12.46
C LYS A 265 24.98 47.27 -13.73
N GLY A 266 24.50 46.78 -14.88
CA GLY A 266 25.04 47.08 -16.21
C GLY A 266 24.04 47.73 -17.17
N GLY A 267 23.87 49.05 -17.14
CA GLY A 267 23.23 49.83 -18.22
C GLY A 267 21.73 49.64 -18.53
N ALA A 268 21.12 48.49 -18.22
CA ALA A 268 19.68 48.17 -18.43
C ALA A 268 19.02 47.61 -17.16
N PHE A 269 17.74 47.22 -17.24
CA PHE A 269 17.06 46.41 -16.22
C PHE A 269 17.65 45.00 -16.19
N SER A 270 17.90 44.45 -14.99
CA SER A 270 18.26 43.05 -14.82
C SER A 270 17.04 42.24 -14.44
N SER A 271 17.11 40.94 -14.63
CA SER A 271 16.15 40.03 -14.02
C SER A 271 16.82 38.74 -13.61
N GLN A 272 16.24 38.11 -12.59
CA GLN A 272 16.51 36.74 -12.20
C GLN A 272 15.27 35.89 -12.45
N VAL A 273 15.47 34.64 -12.84
CA VAL A 273 14.37 33.70 -13.10
C VAL A 273 14.65 32.37 -12.43
N MET A 274 13.70 31.90 -11.64
CA MET A 274 13.72 30.58 -11.03
C MET A 274 12.49 29.78 -11.42
N ALA A 275 12.62 28.47 -11.33
CA ALA A 275 11.48 27.57 -11.47
C ALA A 275 11.39 26.64 -10.25
N TYR A 276 10.15 26.21 -10.01
CA TYR A 276 9.79 25.23 -8.99
C TYR A 276 8.97 24.15 -9.67
N ALA A 277 9.30 22.90 -9.39
CA ALA A 277 8.53 21.76 -9.82
C ALA A 277 8.26 20.85 -8.64
N VAL A 278 7.07 20.27 -8.59
CA VAL A 278 6.80 19.15 -7.70
C VAL A 278 7.47 17.93 -8.32
N VAL A 279 8.21 17.20 -7.50
CA VAL A 279 8.67 15.86 -7.84
C VAL A 279 7.53 14.91 -7.47
N LEU A 280 6.88 14.36 -8.48
CA LEU A 280 5.86 13.33 -8.31
C LEU A 280 6.58 12.01 -7.99
N ASN A 281 6.15 11.37 -6.91
CA ASN A 281 6.62 10.04 -6.54
C ASN A 281 5.68 8.99 -7.16
N CYS A 282 6.10 7.73 -7.16
CA CYS A 282 5.20 6.66 -7.59
C CYS A 282 3.97 6.51 -6.72
N ASP A 283 2.86 6.26 -7.41
CA ASP A 283 1.51 6.02 -6.91
C ASP A 283 0.87 5.10 -7.97
N ILE A 284 1.18 3.81 -7.85
CA ILE A 284 0.96 2.86 -8.93
C ILE A 284 -0.52 2.60 -9.16
N ASP A 285 -1.30 2.51 -8.08
CA ASP A 285 -2.74 2.34 -8.17
C ASP A 285 -3.49 3.66 -8.43
N LYS A 286 -2.88 4.82 -8.17
CA LYS A 286 -3.42 6.17 -8.37
C LYS A 286 -4.44 6.57 -7.31
N ASP A 287 -4.32 6.03 -6.11
CA ASP A 287 -5.11 6.42 -4.96
C ASP A 287 -4.58 7.67 -4.24
N GLY A 288 -3.51 8.28 -4.75
CA GLY A 288 -2.92 9.52 -4.26
C GLY A 288 -2.07 9.37 -3.00
N ILE A 289 -1.86 8.15 -2.52
CA ILE A 289 -0.85 7.80 -1.53
C ILE A 289 0.36 7.29 -2.32
N PRO A 290 1.53 7.93 -2.18
CA PRO A 290 2.73 7.40 -2.80
C PRO A 290 3.08 6.01 -2.24
N ASN A 291 3.60 5.11 -3.08
CA ASN A 291 3.91 3.73 -2.70
C ASN A 291 4.67 3.60 -1.37
N TYR A 292 5.71 4.39 -1.14
CA TYR A 292 6.48 4.40 0.13
C TYR A 292 5.71 4.84 1.39
N LEU A 293 4.42 5.12 1.26
CA LEU A 293 3.49 5.48 2.33
C LEU A 293 2.20 4.63 2.25
N ASP A 294 2.14 3.68 1.32
CA ASP A 294 0.97 2.90 0.97
C ASP A 294 1.20 1.42 1.26
N ILE A 295 0.41 0.88 2.18
CA ILE A 295 0.56 -0.48 2.68
C ILE A 295 0.04 -1.55 1.71
N ASP A 296 -0.62 -1.15 0.63
CA ASP A 296 -1.16 -1.97 -0.45
C ASP A 296 -1.05 -1.16 -1.76
N SER A 297 0.19 -0.95 -2.21
CA SER A 297 0.55 -0.06 -3.32
C SER A 297 -0.26 -0.32 -4.58
N ASP A 298 -0.59 -1.59 -4.86
CA ASP A 298 -1.31 -1.99 -6.06
C ASP A 298 -2.82 -2.27 -5.83
N ASN A 299 -3.28 -2.08 -4.60
CA ASN A 299 -4.68 -2.08 -4.18
C ASN A 299 -5.45 -3.34 -4.61
N ASP A 300 -4.79 -4.48 -4.48
CA ASP A 300 -5.37 -5.79 -4.75
C ASP A 300 -5.95 -6.47 -3.49
N GLY A 301 -5.70 -5.87 -2.32
CA GLY A 301 -6.13 -6.33 -1.01
C GLY A 301 -5.12 -7.24 -0.32
N CYS A 302 -3.91 -7.39 -0.87
CA CYS A 302 -2.75 -7.94 -0.21
C CYS A 302 -1.80 -6.81 0.19
N SER A 303 -1.23 -6.89 1.39
CA SER A 303 -0.30 -5.85 1.83
C SER A 303 1.08 -6.06 1.22
N ASP A 304 1.74 -4.96 0.87
CA ASP A 304 3.10 -4.92 0.31
C ASP A 304 4.10 -5.74 1.14
N ALA A 305 3.96 -5.69 2.47
CA ALA A 305 4.74 -6.50 3.40
C ALA A 305 4.76 -8.00 3.08
N LEU A 306 3.65 -8.57 2.59
CA LEU A 306 3.55 -10.00 2.22
C LEU A 306 4.04 -10.29 0.80
N GLU A 307 4.02 -9.28 -0.06
CA GLU A 307 4.30 -9.40 -1.49
C GLU A 307 5.73 -9.03 -1.85
N GLY A 308 6.42 -8.34 -0.95
CA GLY A 308 7.85 -8.13 -1.01
C GLY A 308 8.66 -9.44 -0.93
N ASP A 309 9.97 -9.30 -1.14
CA ASP A 309 10.89 -10.44 -1.29
C ASP A 309 11.32 -11.11 0.05
N GLY A 310 10.76 -10.68 1.18
CA GLY A 310 11.23 -11.02 2.54
C GLY A 310 10.59 -12.26 3.17
N ASP A 311 9.69 -12.95 2.47
CA ASP A 311 8.91 -14.09 2.98
C ASP A 311 8.17 -13.79 4.30
N ILE A 312 7.68 -12.55 4.47
CA ILE A 312 6.92 -12.14 5.66
C ILE A 312 5.58 -12.88 5.68
N LEU A 313 5.20 -13.36 6.87
CA LEU A 313 3.95 -14.10 7.06
C LEU A 313 2.88 -13.19 7.64
N SER A 314 1.61 -13.40 7.26
CA SER A 314 0.47 -12.61 7.73
C SER A 314 0.32 -12.50 9.25
N GLY A 315 0.82 -13.48 10.01
CA GLY A 315 0.84 -13.43 11.47
C GLY A 315 1.83 -12.42 12.07
N ALA A 316 2.73 -11.84 11.26
CA ALA A 316 3.65 -10.79 11.65
C ALA A 316 3.06 -9.39 11.46
N LEU A 317 1.89 -9.26 10.84
CA LEU A 317 1.31 -7.97 10.47
C LEU A 317 0.20 -7.54 11.43
N ASN A 318 0.04 -6.23 11.58
CA ASN A 318 -1.09 -5.64 12.28
C ASN A 318 -2.35 -5.64 11.38
N SER A 319 -3.45 -5.05 11.85
CA SER A 319 -4.70 -5.00 11.07
C SER A 319 -4.65 -4.08 9.85
N SER A 320 -3.68 -3.16 9.79
CA SER A 320 -3.49 -2.23 8.69
C SER A 320 -2.59 -2.80 7.60
N GLY A 321 -1.76 -3.79 7.91
CA GLY A 321 -0.82 -4.40 6.95
C GLY A 321 0.66 -4.21 7.32
N SER A 322 0.99 -3.26 8.20
CA SER A 322 2.38 -3.04 8.64
C SER A 322 2.91 -4.14 9.54
N ILE A 323 4.23 -4.34 9.52
CA ILE A 323 4.92 -5.34 10.32
C ILE A 323 4.87 -4.92 11.80
N ILE A 324 4.47 -5.86 12.66
CA ILE A 324 4.46 -5.67 14.11
C ILE A 324 5.89 -5.76 14.64
N GLY A 325 6.42 -4.67 15.20
CA GLY A 325 7.71 -4.70 15.85
C GLY A 325 8.05 -3.40 16.57
N THR A 326 9.26 -3.37 17.14
CA THR A 326 9.89 -2.12 17.55
C THR A 326 10.73 -1.60 16.40
N VAL A 327 10.84 -0.29 16.27
CA VAL A 327 11.58 0.36 15.20
C VAL A 327 12.97 0.81 15.62
N SER A 328 13.87 0.91 14.64
CA SER A 328 15.23 1.42 14.82
C SER A 328 15.25 2.94 14.97
N GLY A 329 16.41 3.53 15.27
CA GLY A 329 16.56 4.99 15.26
C GLY A 329 16.44 5.63 13.88
N SER A 330 16.33 4.82 12.83
CA SER A 330 16.12 5.21 11.43
C SER A 330 14.82 4.62 10.87
N GLY A 331 13.82 4.35 11.72
CA GLY A 331 12.48 3.93 11.30
C GLY A 331 12.29 2.44 11.02
N LEU A 332 13.32 1.72 10.57
CA LEU A 332 13.17 0.29 10.20
C LEU A 332 12.64 -0.63 11.31
N VAL A 333 11.64 -1.47 11.02
CA VAL A 333 11.13 -2.51 11.92
C VAL A 333 12.23 -3.54 12.27
N LEU A 334 12.29 -3.97 13.53
CA LEU A 334 13.32 -4.89 14.03
C LEU A 334 12.79 -6.29 14.35
N SER A 335 13.48 -7.31 13.85
CA SER A 335 13.44 -8.67 14.39
C SER A 335 14.53 -8.83 15.45
N GLY A 336 14.15 -8.56 16.71
CA GLY A 336 15.09 -8.46 17.82
C GLY A 336 15.96 -7.20 17.73
N THR A 337 17.15 -7.30 17.13
CA THR A 337 18.04 -6.14 16.89
C THR A 337 18.42 -5.98 15.41
N THR A 338 17.88 -6.83 14.54
CA THR A 338 18.20 -6.81 13.11
C THR A 338 17.06 -6.14 12.37
N PRO A 339 17.33 -5.11 11.55
CA PRO A 339 16.33 -4.53 10.66
C PRO A 339 15.73 -5.59 9.73
N ILE A 340 14.42 -5.52 9.57
CA ILE A 340 13.68 -6.24 8.54
C ILE A 340 13.68 -5.33 7.33
N THR A 341 14.19 -5.82 6.21
CA THR A 341 14.19 -5.11 4.93
C THR A 341 13.99 -6.13 3.81
N GLN A 342 13.20 -5.79 2.80
CA GLN A 342 12.93 -6.60 1.63
C GLN A 342 12.88 -5.74 0.37
N GLY A 343 13.02 -6.38 -0.79
CA GLY A 343 12.74 -5.74 -2.07
C GLY A 343 11.24 -5.71 -2.37
N THR A 344 10.85 -4.95 -3.38
CA THR A 344 9.44 -4.72 -3.76
C THR A 344 8.70 -5.98 -4.21
N GLY A 345 9.42 -7.02 -4.67
CA GLY A 345 8.79 -8.29 -5.05
C GLY A 345 7.63 -8.11 -6.03
N ALA A 346 6.44 -8.54 -5.60
CA ALA A 346 5.19 -8.46 -6.36
C ALA A 346 4.26 -7.31 -5.96
N SER A 347 4.61 -6.49 -4.95
CA SER A 347 3.73 -5.45 -4.36
C SER A 347 3.30 -4.32 -5.31
N GLN A 348 3.75 -4.37 -6.55
CA GLN A 348 3.49 -3.38 -7.59
C GLN A 348 2.77 -4.00 -8.79
N ILE A 349 2.16 -5.18 -8.63
CA ILE A 349 1.48 -5.92 -9.69
C ILE A 349 0.18 -6.52 -9.14
N ALA A 350 -0.87 -5.70 -9.17
CA ALA A 350 -2.17 -6.08 -8.67
C ALA A 350 -2.62 -7.45 -9.21
N ALA A 351 -2.87 -8.38 -8.31
CA ALA A 351 -3.27 -9.73 -8.62
C ALA A 351 -4.40 -10.23 -7.71
N LYS A 352 -5.21 -11.14 -8.25
CA LYS A 352 -6.29 -11.74 -7.46
C LYS A 352 -6.50 -13.19 -7.81
N ILE A 353 -7.04 -13.91 -6.83
CA ILE A 353 -7.47 -15.31 -6.98
C ILE A 353 -8.97 -15.39 -6.76
N ASP A 354 -9.68 -15.88 -7.77
CA ASP A 354 -11.12 -16.13 -7.73
C ASP A 354 -11.37 -17.64 -7.64
N ILE A 355 -11.85 -18.13 -6.49
CA ILE A 355 -12.29 -19.52 -6.34
C ILE A 355 -13.66 -19.68 -7.01
N ILE A 356 -13.69 -20.36 -8.14
CA ILE A 356 -14.89 -20.56 -8.97
C ILE A 356 -15.75 -21.69 -8.41
N ASN A 357 -15.12 -22.83 -8.08
CA ASN A 357 -15.81 -23.99 -7.51
C ASN A 357 -15.09 -24.45 -6.26
N GLN A 358 -15.84 -24.57 -5.16
CA GLN A 358 -15.36 -25.06 -3.88
C GLN A 358 -15.27 -26.60 -3.86
N PRO A 359 -14.39 -27.20 -3.03
CA PRO A 359 -14.45 -28.63 -2.77
C PRO A 359 -15.79 -28.99 -2.11
N ILE A 360 -16.33 -30.16 -2.49
CA ILE A 360 -17.62 -30.65 -2.00
C ILE A 360 -17.42 -31.87 -1.09
N ASP A 361 -18.32 -32.05 -0.14
CA ASP A 361 -18.39 -33.25 0.70
C ASP A 361 -18.40 -34.53 -0.16
N GLN A 362 -17.62 -35.53 0.27
CA GLN A 362 -17.55 -36.83 -0.38
C GLN A 362 -18.22 -37.88 0.50
N SER A 363 -19.16 -38.65 -0.05
CA SER A 363 -19.79 -39.77 0.64
C SER A 363 -19.58 -41.05 -0.18
N ILE A 364 -18.75 -41.95 0.34
CA ILE A 364 -18.26 -43.11 -0.39
C ILE A 364 -18.47 -44.40 0.43
N ALA A 365 -18.68 -45.53 -0.24
CA ALA A 365 -18.63 -46.82 0.43
C ALA A 365 -17.19 -47.21 0.80
N LEU A 366 -17.02 -47.98 1.87
CA LEU A 366 -15.72 -48.56 2.22
C LEU A 366 -15.13 -49.34 1.02
N GLY A 367 -13.87 -49.06 0.69
CA GLY A 367 -13.18 -49.62 -0.47
C GLY A 367 -13.33 -48.83 -1.78
N GLN A 368 -13.96 -47.65 -1.76
CA GLN A 368 -14.01 -46.73 -2.90
C GLN A 368 -13.00 -45.58 -2.76
N SER A 369 -12.72 -44.89 -3.87
CA SER A 369 -11.87 -43.70 -3.87
C SER A 369 -12.65 -42.42 -3.58
N ALA A 370 -12.00 -41.46 -2.93
CA ALA A 370 -12.53 -40.10 -2.71
C ALA A 370 -11.62 -39.06 -3.37
N ILE A 371 -12.24 -38.08 -4.02
CA ILE A 371 -11.54 -36.97 -4.70
C ILE A 371 -12.19 -35.66 -4.27
N PHE A 372 -11.38 -34.73 -3.79
CA PHE A 372 -11.76 -33.33 -3.59
C PHE A 372 -11.15 -32.49 -4.71
N ALA A 373 -11.88 -31.49 -5.20
CA ALA A 373 -11.44 -30.65 -6.31
C ALA A 373 -11.83 -29.20 -6.06
N VAL A 374 -10.97 -28.29 -6.48
CA VAL A 374 -11.22 -26.84 -6.54
C VAL A 374 -10.95 -26.38 -7.96
N THR A 375 -11.65 -25.35 -8.43
CA THR A 375 -11.24 -24.61 -9.62
C THR A 375 -11.15 -23.14 -9.28
N ALA A 376 -10.06 -22.50 -9.67
CA ALA A 376 -9.81 -21.09 -9.41
C ALA A 376 -9.04 -20.48 -10.57
N ASP A 377 -9.26 -19.19 -10.79
CA ASP A 377 -8.50 -18.38 -11.74
C ASP A 377 -7.62 -17.39 -10.96
N ALA A 378 -6.42 -17.14 -11.47
CA ALA A 378 -5.57 -16.03 -11.02
C ALA A 378 -5.39 -15.03 -12.17
N THR A 379 -5.57 -13.76 -11.87
CA THR A 379 -5.42 -12.64 -12.83
C THR A 379 -4.48 -11.61 -12.23
N LYS A 380 -3.60 -11.03 -13.04
CA LYS A 380 -2.71 -9.93 -12.66
C LYS A 380 -2.73 -8.78 -13.66
N THR A 381 -2.55 -7.55 -13.21
CA THR A 381 -2.58 -6.34 -14.04
C THR A 381 -1.66 -5.26 -13.48
N THR A 382 -1.22 -4.37 -14.37
CA THR A 382 -0.51 -3.11 -14.02
C THR A 382 -1.32 -1.89 -14.48
N SER A 383 -2.57 -2.13 -14.90
CA SER A 383 -3.47 -1.12 -15.43
C SER A 383 -4.57 -0.83 -14.43
N PHE A 384 -4.85 0.45 -14.23
CA PHE A 384 -5.76 0.95 -13.22
C PHE A 384 -6.81 1.89 -13.82
N THR A 385 -8.04 1.81 -13.30
CA THR A 385 -9.13 2.74 -13.61
C THR A 385 -9.49 3.53 -12.35
N GLY A 386 -8.91 4.73 -12.20
CA GLY A 386 -8.85 5.36 -10.87
C GLY A 386 -7.93 4.53 -9.98
N SER A 387 -8.26 4.38 -8.69
CA SER A 387 -7.54 3.58 -7.69
C SER A 387 -7.87 2.08 -7.72
N GLN A 388 -8.39 1.55 -8.83
CA GLN A 388 -8.88 0.17 -8.86
C GLN A 388 -8.21 -0.59 -10.00
N PRO A 389 -7.66 -1.79 -9.73
CA PRO A 389 -7.08 -2.62 -10.78
C PRO A 389 -8.08 -2.94 -11.89
N ASP A 390 -7.69 -2.73 -13.14
CA ASP A 390 -8.47 -3.14 -14.30
C ASP A 390 -8.23 -4.60 -14.63
N TRP A 391 -9.08 -5.46 -14.05
CA TRP A 391 -9.05 -6.90 -14.26
C TRP A 391 -9.41 -7.33 -15.70
N ASN A 392 -10.04 -6.47 -16.51
CA ASN A 392 -10.43 -6.83 -17.88
C ASN A 392 -9.24 -6.80 -18.85
N SER A 393 -8.23 -5.99 -18.55
CA SER A 393 -6.96 -5.93 -19.31
C SER A 393 -5.87 -6.82 -18.70
N GLY A 394 -6.18 -7.50 -17.59
CA GLY A 394 -5.26 -8.37 -16.89
C GLY A 394 -4.83 -9.61 -17.69
N SER A 395 -3.69 -10.15 -17.30
CA SER A 395 -3.13 -11.40 -17.81
C SER A 395 -3.34 -12.53 -16.82
N VAL A 396 -3.41 -13.77 -17.31
CA VAL A 396 -3.56 -14.97 -16.46
C VAL A 396 -2.26 -15.20 -15.67
N ASP A 397 -2.40 -15.50 -14.38
CA ASP A 397 -1.30 -15.97 -13.53
C ASP A 397 -1.46 -17.44 -13.11
N THR A 398 -0.43 -18.03 -12.51
CA THR A 398 -0.46 -19.44 -12.10
C THR A 398 -0.93 -19.57 -10.66
N VAL A 399 -1.99 -20.36 -10.46
CA VAL A 399 -2.49 -20.72 -9.13
C VAL A 399 -1.63 -21.84 -8.54
N SER A 400 -1.14 -21.64 -7.32
CA SER A 400 -0.49 -22.64 -6.48
C SER A 400 -1.47 -23.17 -5.45
N TYR A 401 -1.40 -24.47 -5.14
CA TYR A 401 -2.32 -25.13 -4.20
C TYR A 401 -1.55 -25.77 -3.05
N ARG A 402 -2.17 -25.79 -1.87
CA ARG A 402 -1.70 -26.53 -0.71
C ARG A 402 -2.87 -27.10 0.07
N TRP A 403 -2.98 -28.44 0.10
CA TRP A 403 -4.07 -29.10 0.80
C TRP A 403 -3.77 -29.31 2.28
N TYR A 404 -4.83 -29.25 3.08
CA TYR A 404 -4.79 -29.51 4.51
C TYR A 404 -5.91 -30.47 4.91
N GLU A 405 -5.63 -31.29 5.92
CA GLU A 405 -6.60 -32.18 6.54
C GLU A 405 -6.80 -31.85 8.02
N ASN A 406 -8.00 -32.13 8.53
CA ASN A 406 -8.30 -32.18 9.95
C ASN A 406 -8.82 -33.58 10.27
N THR A 407 -8.05 -34.28 11.09
CA THR A 407 -8.25 -35.70 11.43
C THR A 407 -9.10 -35.90 12.69
N GLY A 408 -9.76 -34.85 13.23
CA GLY A 408 -10.50 -34.93 14.48
C GLY A 408 -11.55 -33.81 14.67
N SER A 409 -12.18 -33.77 15.85
CA SER A 409 -13.23 -32.80 16.19
C SER A 409 -12.70 -31.41 16.63
N GLY A 410 -11.44 -31.11 16.34
CA GLY A 410 -10.81 -29.82 16.64
C GLY A 410 -10.93 -28.85 15.45
N THR A 411 -10.29 -27.70 15.56
CA THR A 411 -10.22 -26.68 14.49
C THR A 411 -8.87 -26.65 13.76
N VAL A 412 -7.95 -27.53 14.14
CA VAL A 412 -6.57 -27.52 13.63
C VAL A 412 -6.48 -28.33 12.34
N PHE A 413 -6.01 -27.69 11.29
CA PHE A 413 -5.70 -28.29 10.01
C PHE A 413 -4.18 -28.51 9.88
N GLN A 414 -3.78 -29.69 9.44
CA GLN A 414 -2.40 -30.05 9.16
C GLN A 414 -2.18 -30.11 7.66
N GLN A 415 -1.08 -29.56 7.17
CA GLN A 415 -0.75 -29.64 5.75
C GLN A 415 -0.55 -31.09 5.33
N ILE A 416 -1.10 -31.47 4.19
CA ILE A 416 -0.83 -32.76 3.55
C ILE A 416 0.42 -32.58 2.66
N PRO A 417 1.58 -33.17 3.01
CA PRO A 417 2.81 -32.90 2.30
C PRO A 417 2.76 -33.38 0.84
N GLY A 418 3.15 -32.52 -0.10
CA GLY A 418 3.24 -32.86 -1.53
C GLY A 418 1.94 -32.73 -2.33
N GLU A 419 0.81 -32.44 -1.69
CA GLU A 419 -0.47 -32.25 -2.38
C GLU A 419 -0.62 -30.81 -2.87
N THR A 420 -0.16 -30.56 -4.11
CA THR A 420 -0.06 -29.22 -4.72
C THR A 420 -0.90 -29.03 -5.99
N ASN A 421 -1.86 -29.93 -6.25
CA ASN A 421 -2.72 -29.87 -7.42
C ASN A 421 -4.10 -29.27 -7.07
N SER A 422 -4.85 -28.84 -8.08
CA SER A 422 -6.26 -28.42 -7.95
C SER A 422 -7.20 -29.56 -7.49
N THR A 423 -6.71 -30.80 -7.47
CA THR A 423 -7.44 -31.97 -6.97
C THR A 423 -6.62 -32.71 -5.92
N LEU A 424 -7.26 -33.06 -4.81
CA LEU A 424 -6.74 -34.00 -3.81
C LEU A 424 -7.38 -35.37 -4.03
N ASN A 425 -6.58 -36.35 -4.43
CA ASN A 425 -7.03 -37.73 -4.61
C ASN A 425 -6.54 -38.59 -3.45
N LEU A 426 -7.44 -38.97 -2.55
CA LEU A 426 -7.09 -39.77 -1.38
C LEU A 426 -6.85 -41.25 -1.70
N GLY A 427 -7.11 -41.67 -2.95
CA GLY A 427 -7.10 -43.08 -3.34
C GLY A 427 -8.21 -43.87 -2.66
N VAL A 428 -8.10 -45.20 -2.68
CA VAL A 428 -9.08 -46.11 -2.07
C VAL A 428 -9.08 -46.00 -0.54
N GLN A 429 -10.25 -45.76 0.05
CA GLN A 429 -10.42 -45.64 1.50
C GLN A 429 -10.87 -46.97 2.13
N ASN A 430 -9.95 -47.60 2.86
CA ASN A 430 -10.20 -48.84 3.62
C ASN A 430 -10.19 -48.64 5.14
N ASP A 431 -10.05 -47.40 5.61
CA ASP A 431 -9.91 -47.06 7.02
C ASP A 431 -11.13 -46.25 7.47
N THR A 432 -12.00 -46.88 8.26
CA THR A 432 -13.21 -46.24 8.80
C THR A 432 -12.91 -45.14 9.82
N SER A 433 -11.68 -45.07 10.37
CA SER A 433 -11.29 -43.99 11.28
C SER A 433 -11.23 -42.62 10.59
N LYS A 434 -11.18 -42.62 9.25
CA LYS A 434 -11.23 -41.40 8.43
C LYS A 434 -12.64 -40.87 8.19
N ASP A 435 -13.68 -41.56 8.66
CA ASP A 435 -15.05 -41.07 8.58
C ASP A 435 -15.19 -39.75 9.37
N GLY A 436 -15.59 -38.68 8.68
CA GLY A 436 -15.69 -37.34 9.23
C GLY A 436 -14.43 -36.48 9.12
N TYR A 437 -13.34 -36.97 8.50
CA TYR A 437 -12.18 -36.13 8.23
C TYR A 437 -12.57 -34.96 7.32
N GLN A 438 -11.96 -33.80 7.56
CA GLN A 438 -12.25 -32.57 6.83
C GLN A 438 -11.03 -32.11 6.04
N TYR A 439 -11.26 -31.47 4.91
CA TYR A 439 -10.22 -31.03 3.98
C TYR A 439 -10.51 -29.61 3.52
N LYS A 440 -9.44 -28.81 3.38
CA LYS A 440 -9.47 -27.49 2.76
C LYS A 440 -8.21 -27.30 1.92
N VAL A 441 -8.24 -26.34 1.00
CA VAL A 441 -7.09 -25.97 0.19
C VAL A 441 -6.82 -24.47 0.34
N GLU A 442 -5.54 -24.14 0.48
CA GLU A 442 -5.02 -22.79 0.42
C GLU A 442 -4.44 -22.54 -0.98
N LEU A 443 -4.74 -21.37 -1.53
CA LEU A 443 -4.36 -20.94 -2.86
C LEU A 443 -3.54 -19.65 -2.77
N SER A 444 -2.48 -19.56 -3.57
CA SER A 444 -1.71 -18.34 -3.80
C SER A 444 -1.33 -18.25 -5.28
N CYS A 445 -0.78 -17.12 -5.74
CA CYS A 445 -0.20 -17.02 -7.07
C CYS A 445 1.18 -16.36 -7.00
N SER A 446 1.84 -16.21 -8.15
CA SER A 446 3.21 -15.66 -8.16
C SER A 446 3.24 -14.15 -8.00
N ALA A 447 2.15 -13.48 -8.39
CA ALA A 447 1.99 -12.04 -8.26
C ALA A 447 1.19 -11.63 -7.02
N ASN A 448 0.73 -12.56 -6.19
CA ASN A 448 0.08 -12.25 -4.92
C ASN A 448 0.29 -13.38 -3.90
N SER A 449 0.99 -13.03 -2.82
CA SER A 449 1.39 -13.94 -1.74
C SER A 449 0.27 -14.16 -0.71
N CYS A 450 -0.78 -13.35 -0.73
CA CYS A 450 -1.92 -13.52 0.17
C CYS A 450 -2.67 -14.81 -0.13
N VAL A 451 -2.80 -15.62 0.92
CA VAL A 451 -3.43 -16.92 0.82
C VAL A 451 -4.94 -16.79 0.83
N ARG A 452 -5.59 -17.34 -0.20
CA ARG A 452 -7.03 -17.57 -0.24
C ARG A 452 -7.35 -18.99 0.20
N THR A 453 -8.27 -19.13 1.14
CA THR A 453 -8.66 -20.45 1.68
C THR A 453 -10.02 -20.86 1.11
N SER A 454 -10.13 -22.12 0.68
CA SER A 454 -11.40 -22.72 0.26
C SER A 454 -12.35 -22.95 1.44
N GLU A 455 -13.61 -23.23 1.14
CA GLU A 455 -14.52 -23.85 2.10
C GLU A 455 -14.01 -25.23 2.55
N ILE A 456 -14.51 -25.70 3.69
CA ILE A 456 -14.20 -27.02 4.24
C ILE A 456 -15.11 -28.08 3.62
N ALA A 457 -14.53 -29.18 3.15
CA ALA A 457 -15.24 -30.35 2.66
C ALA A 457 -14.99 -31.58 3.55
N THR A 458 -16.01 -32.40 3.78
CA THR A 458 -15.98 -33.55 4.69
C THR A 458 -16.01 -34.87 3.93
N LEU A 459 -15.21 -35.84 4.38
CA LEU A 459 -15.28 -37.23 3.94
C LEU A 459 -16.24 -38.02 4.81
N LYS A 460 -17.15 -38.76 4.19
CA LYS A 460 -18.03 -39.75 4.83
C LYS A 460 -17.79 -41.14 4.25
N ILE A 461 -17.51 -42.11 5.12
CA ILE A 461 -17.26 -43.50 4.73
C ILE A 461 -18.43 -44.35 5.20
N GLN A 462 -19.18 -44.90 4.24
CA GLN A 462 -20.37 -45.70 4.47
C GLN A 462 -20.02 -47.17 4.70
N THR A 463 -20.48 -47.71 5.83
CA THR A 463 -20.32 -49.09 6.27
C THR A 463 -21.70 -49.70 6.62
N PRO A 464 -22.51 -50.07 5.61
CA PRO A 464 -23.79 -50.76 5.87
C PRO A 464 -23.54 -52.11 6.55
N SER A 465 -24.31 -52.41 7.60
CA SER A 465 -24.24 -53.69 8.32
C SER A 465 -25.57 -53.98 9.02
N ILE A 466 -25.95 -55.25 9.10
CA ILE A 466 -27.20 -55.71 9.70
C ILE A 466 -26.97 -56.97 10.53
N GLU A 467 -27.63 -57.05 11.68
CA GLU A 467 -27.61 -58.19 12.59
C GLU A 467 -29.04 -58.72 12.78
N LEU A 468 -29.19 -60.04 12.85
CA LEU A 468 -30.45 -60.72 13.10
C LEU A 468 -30.29 -61.73 14.24
N ASN A 469 -31.03 -61.55 15.32
CA ASN A 469 -31.09 -62.47 16.45
C ASN A 469 -32.47 -63.12 16.53
N LYS A 470 -32.50 -64.46 16.48
CA LYS A 470 -33.73 -65.26 16.59
C LYS A 470 -33.74 -66.02 17.91
N THR A 471 -34.81 -65.89 18.69
CA THR A 471 -35.01 -66.62 19.95
C THR A 471 -36.36 -67.32 19.97
N ALA A 472 -36.48 -68.39 20.75
CA ALA A 472 -37.74 -69.07 21.01
C ALA A 472 -38.08 -68.92 22.49
N ASP A 473 -39.38 -68.79 22.82
CA ASP A 473 -39.85 -68.69 24.20
C ASP A 473 -39.64 -69.99 25.01
N LYS A 474 -39.47 -71.13 24.33
CA LYS A 474 -39.35 -72.47 24.94
C LYS A 474 -38.30 -73.33 24.25
N ILE A 475 -37.62 -74.15 25.04
CA ILE A 475 -36.68 -75.18 24.58
C ILE A 475 -37.12 -76.61 24.93
N ASN A 476 -37.97 -76.77 25.94
CA ASN A 476 -38.61 -78.03 26.30
C ASN A 476 -40.04 -77.99 25.81
N LEU A 477 -40.43 -78.96 24.99
CA LEU A 477 -41.67 -78.91 24.22
C LEU A 477 -42.59 -80.06 24.61
N VAL A 478 -43.87 -79.75 24.80
CA VAL A 478 -44.94 -80.75 24.89
C VAL A 478 -45.74 -80.77 23.59
N LEU A 479 -46.17 -81.96 23.16
CA LEU A 479 -46.96 -82.12 21.93
C LEU A 479 -48.22 -81.23 21.98
N GLY A 480 -48.42 -80.42 20.95
CA GLY A 480 -49.56 -79.52 20.82
C GLY A 480 -49.36 -78.11 21.40
N GLU A 481 -48.18 -77.79 21.95
CA GLU A 481 -47.87 -76.45 22.42
C GLU A 481 -47.50 -75.48 21.28
N THR A 482 -47.92 -74.23 21.43
CA THR A 482 -47.42 -73.11 20.61
C THR A 482 -46.07 -72.64 21.14
N ILE A 483 -45.13 -72.45 20.20
CA ILE A 483 -43.82 -71.81 20.42
C ILE A 483 -43.88 -70.43 19.79
N THR A 484 -43.48 -69.41 20.53
CA THR A 484 -43.37 -68.03 20.03
C THR A 484 -41.91 -67.76 19.68
N TYR A 485 -41.66 -67.27 18.46
CA TYR A 485 -40.32 -66.92 18.00
C TYR A 485 -40.16 -65.40 17.92
N THR A 486 -39.11 -64.87 18.55
CA THR A 486 -38.79 -63.44 18.49
C THR A 486 -37.62 -63.22 17.55
N PHE A 487 -37.79 -62.34 16.56
CA PHE A 487 -36.75 -61.89 15.63
C PHE A 487 -36.38 -60.45 15.93
N GLU A 488 -35.15 -60.22 16.36
CA GLU A 488 -34.58 -58.91 16.59
C GLU A 488 -33.64 -58.54 15.43
N VAL A 489 -34.04 -57.55 14.65
CA VAL A 489 -33.28 -57.02 13.51
C VAL A 489 -32.64 -55.70 13.92
N LYS A 490 -31.32 -55.59 13.84
CA LYS A 490 -30.59 -54.38 14.20
C LYS A 490 -29.71 -53.91 13.04
N ASN A 491 -29.81 -52.62 12.69
CA ASN A 491 -28.81 -52.00 11.82
C ASN A 491 -27.56 -51.70 12.64
N THR A 492 -26.48 -52.42 12.38
CA THR A 492 -25.18 -52.26 13.04
C THR A 492 -24.21 -51.40 12.22
N GLY A 493 -24.63 -50.93 11.05
CA GLY A 493 -23.87 -50.02 10.20
C GLY A 493 -24.13 -48.54 10.48
N ASN A 494 -23.46 -47.67 9.72
CA ASN A 494 -23.57 -46.21 9.86
C ASN A 494 -24.49 -45.54 8.81
N VAL A 495 -25.13 -46.33 7.94
CA VAL A 495 -26.11 -45.83 6.95
C VAL A 495 -27.49 -46.42 7.21
N THR A 496 -28.53 -45.65 6.92
CA THR A 496 -29.91 -46.15 6.96
C THR A 496 -30.10 -47.24 5.91
N LEU A 497 -30.50 -48.43 6.35
CA LEU A 497 -30.87 -49.52 5.45
C LEU A 497 -32.28 -49.30 4.91
N SER A 498 -32.55 -49.72 3.69
CA SER A 498 -33.87 -49.65 3.05
C SER A 498 -34.33 -51.01 2.57
N GLY A 499 -35.65 -51.26 2.57
CA GLY A 499 -36.25 -52.50 2.08
C GLY A 499 -35.84 -53.75 2.89
N VAL A 500 -35.68 -53.61 4.20
CA VAL A 500 -35.24 -54.71 5.08
C VAL A 500 -36.36 -55.74 5.20
N THR A 501 -36.09 -56.99 4.85
CA THR A 501 -37.06 -58.08 4.92
C THR A 501 -36.44 -59.27 5.63
N VAL A 502 -37.16 -59.83 6.62
CA VAL A 502 -36.76 -61.08 7.28
C VAL A 502 -37.47 -62.24 6.58
N THR A 503 -36.72 -63.27 6.22
CA THR A 503 -37.28 -64.49 5.64
C THR A 503 -36.77 -65.71 6.40
N GLU A 504 -37.68 -66.65 6.66
CA GLU A 504 -37.33 -67.97 7.19
C GLU A 504 -37.38 -68.96 6.03
N THR A 505 -36.25 -69.59 5.72
CA THR A 505 -36.12 -70.46 4.54
C THR A 505 -36.25 -71.94 4.88
N SER A 506 -36.11 -72.29 6.16
CA SER A 506 -36.23 -73.67 6.62
C SER A 506 -36.87 -73.75 8.00
N PHE A 507 -37.84 -74.66 8.15
CA PHE A 507 -38.49 -74.93 9.42
C PHE A 507 -38.45 -76.44 9.67
N ASN A 508 -37.90 -76.85 10.82
CA ASN A 508 -37.71 -78.25 11.19
C ASN A 508 -38.73 -78.76 12.23
N GLY A 509 -39.73 -77.94 12.58
CA GLY A 509 -40.82 -78.34 13.47
C GLY A 509 -41.94 -79.10 12.77
N ASN A 510 -42.64 -79.96 13.51
CA ASN A 510 -43.83 -80.66 13.02
C ASN A 510 -45.09 -79.84 13.38
N GLY A 511 -45.42 -78.82 12.58
CA GLY A 511 -46.56 -77.90 12.81
C GLY A 511 -46.76 -76.88 11.68
N THR A 512 -47.69 -75.94 11.83
CA THR A 512 -47.76 -74.74 10.98
C THR A 512 -46.48 -73.94 11.19
N GLY A 513 -45.72 -73.65 10.12
CA GLY A 513 -44.48 -72.87 10.19
C GLY A 513 -44.70 -71.43 10.70
N ILE A 514 -43.63 -70.64 10.71
CA ILE A 514 -43.69 -69.23 11.14
C ILE A 514 -44.33 -68.39 10.02
N ASP A 515 -45.32 -67.55 10.36
CA ASP A 515 -45.87 -66.55 9.43
C ASP A 515 -44.90 -65.36 9.32
N MET A 516 -44.33 -65.16 8.13
CA MET A 516 -43.34 -64.11 7.86
C MET A 516 -43.95 -62.87 7.18
N SER A 517 -45.27 -62.85 6.90
CA SER A 517 -45.90 -61.87 6.02
C SER A 517 -45.83 -60.41 6.50
N SER A 518 -45.57 -60.18 7.80
CA SER A 518 -45.47 -58.86 8.43
C SER A 518 -44.03 -58.43 8.74
N MET A 519 -43.01 -59.24 8.42
CA MET A 519 -41.61 -59.00 8.83
C MET A 519 -40.80 -58.18 7.81
N THR A 520 -41.35 -57.03 7.41
CA THR A 520 -40.76 -56.09 6.44
C THR A 520 -40.66 -54.68 7.01
N LEU A 521 -39.59 -53.95 6.70
CA LEU A 521 -39.38 -52.55 7.06
C LEU A 521 -39.01 -51.74 5.82
N SER A 522 -39.62 -50.57 5.66
CA SER A 522 -39.25 -49.61 4.61
C SER A 522 -37.82 -49.08 4.84
N THR A 523 -37.50 -48.75 6.08
CA THR A 523 -36.18 -48.26 6.50
C THR A 523 -35.80 -48.78 7.89
N LEU A 524 -34.49 -48.87 8.14
CA LEU A 524 -33.93 -49.14 9.47
C LEU A 524 -32.72 -48.21 9.68
N ALA A 525 -32.87 -47.20 10.52
CA ALA A 525 -31.83 -46.19 10.79
C ALA A 525 -30.62 -46.80 11.52
N PRO A 526 -29.43 -46.17 11.48
CA PRO A 526 -28.26 -46.65 12.23
C PRO A 526 -28.57 -46.87 13.72
N ASN A 527 -28.12 -48.00 14.27
CA ASN A 527 -28.40 -48.46 15.63
C ASN A 527 -29.88 -48.72 15.97
N GLU A 528 -30.81 -48.57 15.01
CA GLU A 528 -32.21 -48.92 15.23
C GLU A 528 -32.37 -50.44 15.30
N THR A 529 -33.15 -50.89 16.29
CA THR A 529 -33.57 -52.28 16.46
C THR A 529 -35.08 -52.39 16.25
N LYS A 530 -35.51 -53.38 15.47
CA LYS A 530 -36.91 -53.78 15.32
C LYS A 530 -37.11 -55.22 15.74
N VAL A 531 -38.22 -55.47 16.43
CA VAL A 531 -38.57 -56.76 16.97
C VAL A 531 -39.88 -57.24 16.33
N PHE A 532 -39.87 -58.49 15.84
CA PHE A 532 -41.04 -59.22 15.35
C PHE A 532 -41.27 -60.45 16.23
N THR A 533 -42.53 -60.82 16.47
CA THR A 533 -42.93 -61.94 17.37
C THR A 533 -44.02 -62.81 16.75
#